data_AF-A0A956YBS2-F1
#
_entry.id   AF-A0A956YBS2-F1
#
_cell.length_a   1.000
_cell.length_b   1.000
_cell.length_c   1.000
_cell.angle_alpha   90.00
_cell.angle_beta   90.00
_cell.angle_gamma   90.00
#
_symmetry.space_group_name_H-M   'P 1'
#
loop_
_entity.id
_entity.type
_entity.pdbx_description
1 polymer ?
#
loop_
_entity_poly.entity_id
_entity_poly.type
_entity_poly.pdbx_seq_one_letter_code
_entity_poly.pdbx_strand_id
1 'polypeptide(L)'
;MPKVDGVSKTSYLTIRYLQETGREVLIFAPDTAIPNVGESEVVALPSVSFPKAPETRVALPTPYVAKRIEEFQPDLIHLCSPALMTVNG
;
A
#
# COMPACT_ATOMS: atom_id res chain seq x y z
N MET A 1 1.19 -11.44 2.80
CA MET A 1 -0.07 -10.77 3.20
C MET A 1 -0.63 -11.54 4.38
N PRO A 2 -0.52 -11.06 5.64
CA PRO A 2 -0.93 -11.83 6.82
C PRO A 2 -2.41 -11.68 7.20
N LYS A 3 -3.18 -10.77 6.57
CA LYS A 3 -4.64 -10.64 6.76
C LYS A 3 -5.34 -10.65 5.38
N VAL A 4 -6.33 -11.53 5.20
CA VAL A 4 -7.11 -11.65 3.95
C VAL A 4 -8.46 -10.97 4.16
N ASP A 5 -8.56 -9.70 3.77
CA ASP A 5 -9.81 -8.95 3.67
C ASP A 5 -10.16 -8.64 2.21
N GLY A 6 -11.37 -8.13 1.97
CA GLY A 6 -11.83 -7.80 0.62
C GLY A 6 -10.94 -6.76 -0.08
N VAL A 7 -10.38 -5.81 0.66
CA VAL A 7 -9.50 -4.75 0.14
C VAL A 7 -8.16 -5.32 -0.30
N SER A 8 -7.54 -6.17 0.51
CA SER A 8 -6.27 -6.82 0.22
C SER A 8 -6.38 -7.74 -0.99
N LYS A 9 -7.50 -8.47 -1.11
CA LYS A 9 -7.76 -9.33 -2.28
C LYS A 9 -7.93 -8.50 -3.56
N THR A 10 -8.75 -7.44 -3.53
CA THR A 10 -8.94 -6.58 -4.71
C THR A 10 -7.63 -5.89 -5.10
N SER A 11 -6.89 -5.34 -4.12
CA SER A 11 -5.58 -4.71 -4.37
C SER A 11 -4.61 -5.70 -5.03
N TYR A 12 -4.54 -6.93 -4.51
CA TYR A 12 -3.71 -7.98 -5.09
C TYR A 12 -4.11 -8.29 -6.54
N LEU A 13 -5.39 -8.49 -6.82
CA LEU A 13 -5.87 -8.77 -8.18
C LEU A 13 -5.59 -7.61 -9.14
N THR A 14 -5.76 -6.36 -8.69
CA THR A 14 -5.41 -5.18 -9.47
C THR A 14 -3.91 -5.13 -9.79
N ILE A 15 -3.05 -5.37 -8.81
CA ILE A 15 -1.59 -5.43 -9.00
C ILE A 15 -1.26 -6.51 -10.05
N ARG A 16 -1.83 -7.71 -9.92
CA ARG A 16 -1.61 -8.82 -10.86
C ARG A 16 -2.00 -8.44 -12.28
N TYR A 17 -3.17 -7.83 -12.46
CA TYR A 17 -3.61 -7.37 -13.78
C TYR A 17 -2.67 -6.31 -14.38
N LEU A 18 -2.20 -5.35 -13.57
CA LEU A 18 -1.25 -4.33 -14.03
C LEU A 18 0.07 -4.97 -14.48
N GLN A 19 0.60 -5.91 -13.70
CA GLN A 19 1.79 -6.67 -14.07
C GLN A 19 1.62 -7.46 -15.36
N GLU A 20 0.50 -8.17 -15.51
CA GLU A 20 0.18 -8.99 -16.70
C GLU A 20 -0.01 -8.14 -17.97
N THR A 21 -0.26 -6.85 -17.80
CA THR A 21 -0.39 -5.89 -18.90
C THR A 21 0.90 -5.07 -19.12
N GLY A 22 2.02 -5.49 -18.53
CA GLY A 22 3.34 -4.90 -18.74
C GLY A 22 3.56 -3.58 -18.00
N ARG A 23 2.74 -3.28 -16.98
CA ARG A 23 2.84 -2.05 -16.20
C ARG A 23 3.69 -2.28 -14.95
N GLU A 24 4.60 -1.36 -14.70
CA GLU A 24 5.35 -1.33 -13.45
C GLU A 24 4.45 -0.85 -12.31
N VAL A 25 4.60 -1.46 -11.13
CA VAL A 25 3.80 -1.14 -9.95
C VAL A 25 4.71 -1.06 -8.74
N LEU A 26 4.64 0.07 -8.03
CA LEU A 26 5.22 0.30 -6.72
C LEU A 26 4.12 0.29 -5.66
N ILE A 27 4.30 -0.47 -4.59
CA ILE A 27 3.28 -0.66 -3.55
C ILE A 27 3.77 -0.05 -2.24
N PHE A 28 2.93 0.72 -1.55
CA PHE A 28 3.19 1.16 -0.18
C PHE A 28 2.27 0.41 0.78
N ALA A 29 2.83 -0.19 1.82
CA ALA A 29 2.06 -0.98 2.78
C ALA A 29 2.69 -0.94 4.19
N PRO A 30 1.94 -1.28 5.25
CA PRO A 30 2.51 -1.47 6.58
C PRO A 30 3.73 -2.41 6.57
N ASP A 31 4.69 -2.14 7.44
CA ASP A 31 5.90 -2.95 7.71
C ASP A 31 5.67 -4.45 7.96
N THR A 32 4.45 -4.85 8.30
CA THR A 32 4.04 -6.26 8.40
C THR A 32 3.71 -6.93 7.05
N ALA A 33 3.72 -6.19 5.95
CA ALA A 33 3.44 -6.70 4.61
C ALA A 33 4.58 -7.58 4.09
N ILE A 34 4.28 -8.36 3.05
CA ILE A 34 5.32 -9.11 2.32
C ILE A 34 6.16 -8.13 1.50
N PRO A 35 7.46 -8.40 1.27
CA PRO A 35 8.37 -7.47 0.61
C PRO A 35 8.07 -7.28 -0.89
N ASN A 36 7.41 -8.26 -1.52
CA ASN A 36 7.09 -8.21 -2.95
C ASN A 36 5.73 -8.85 -3.23
N VAL A 37 5.09 -8.40 -4.31
CA VAL A 37 3.93 -9.06 -4.92
C VAL A 37 4.32 -9.36 -6.36
N GLY A 38 4.67 -10.61 -6.68
CA GLY A 38 5.31 -10.91 -7.97
C GLY A 38 6.60 -10.09 -8.13
N GLU A 39 6.75 -9.40 -9.26
CA GLU A 39 7.91 -8.55 -9.56
C GLU A 39 7.84 -7.16 -8.92
N SER A 40 6.69 -6.78 -8.33
CA SER A 40 6.49 -5.46 -7.74
C SER A 40 7.06 -5.37 -6.33
N GLU A 41 7.82 -4.30 -6.08
CA GLU A 41 8.32 -3.93 -4.75
C GLU A 41 7.19 -3.45 -3.84
N VAL A 42 7.24 -3.90 -2.59
CA VAL A 42 6.44 -3.35 -1.49
C VAL A 42 7.35 -2.53 -0.57
N VAL A 43 7.17 -1.21 -0.63
CA VAL A 43 7.79 -0.26 0.29
C VAL A 43 7.10 -0.35 1.65
N ALA A 44 7.81 -0.94 2.61
CA ALA A 44 7.38 -1.04 4.00
C ALA A 44 7.35 0.34 4.67
N LEU A 45 6.21 0.69 5.24
CA LEU A 45 6.02 1.91 6.02
C LEU A 45 5.83 1.57 7.50
N PRO A 46 6.42 2.36 8.42
CA PRO A 46 6.15 2.23 9.85
C PRO A 46 4.65 2.22 10.10
N SER A 47 4.18 1.28 10.92
CA SER A 47 2.74 1.11 11.14
C SER A 47 2.36 1.07 12.62
N VAL A 48 1.10 1.39 12.90
CA VAL A 48 0.50 1.25 14.24
C VAL A 48 -0.77 0.41 14.16
N SER A 49 -1.12 -0.26 15.26
CA SER A 49 -2.40 -0.94 15.42
C SER A 49 -3.45 -0.02 16.03
N PHE A 50 -4.72 -0.26 15.71
CA PHE A 50 -5.81 0.46 16.36
C PHE A 50 -6.26 -0.25 17.64
N PRO A 51 -6.60 0.49 18.72
CA PRO A 51 -7.06 -0.12 19.97
C PRO A 51 -8.29 -1.03 19.82
N LYS A 52 -9.21 -0.69 18.90
CA LYS A 52 -10.44 -1.46 18.63
C LYS A 52 -10.28 -2.54 17.56
N ALA A 53 -9.14 -2.57 16.86
CA ALA A 53 -8.82 -3.55 15.83
C ALA A 53 -7.29 -3.79 15.83
N PRO A 54 -6.75 -4.49 16.84
CA PRO A 54 -5.31 -4.64 17.04
C PRO A 54 -4.59 -5.34 15.88
N GLU A 55 -5.33 -6.17 15.15
CA GLU A 55 -4.87 -6.91 13.98
C GLU A 55 -4.89 -6.08 12.69
N THR A 56 -5.46 -4.88 12.73
CA THR A 56 -5.43 -3.91 11.64
C THR A 56 -4.23 -2.98 11.83
N ARG A 57 -3.39 -2.90 10.80
CA ARG A 57 -2.20 -2.04 10.78
C ARG A 57 -2.44 -0.87 9.84
N VAL A 58 -2.17 0.34 10.32
CA VAL A 58 -2.19 1.56 9.50
C VAL A 58 -0.78 2.07 9.31
N ALA A 59 -0.39 2.22 8.05
CA ALA A 59 0.86 2.85 7.67
C ALA A 59 0.81 4.34 8.03
N LEU A 60 1.87 4.82 8.66
CA LEU A 60 2.02 6.23 8.99
C LEU A 60 2.53 7.01 7.77
N PRO A 61 2.08 8.27 7.59
CA PRO A 61 2.64 9.13 6.56
C PRO A 61 4.11 9.42 6.88
N THR A 62 4.98 9.25 5.88
CA THR A 62 6.41 9.57 6.01
C THR A 62 6.87 10.37 4.80
N PRO A 63 7.84 11.29 4.94
CA PRO A 63 8.45 11.99 3.80
C PRO A 63 9.06 11.03 2.76
N TYR A 64 9.40 9.82 3.20
CA TYR A 64 9.93 8.78 2.33
C TYR A 64 8.96 8.36 1.22
N VAL A 65 7.65 8.44 1.44
CA VAL A 65 6.64 8.18 0.41
C VAL A 65 6.79 9.16 -0.76
N ALA A 66 6.91 10.46 -0.46
CA ALA A 66 7.09 11.49 -1.49
C ALA A 66 8.36 11.26 -2.29
N LYS A 67 9.48 10.96 -1.61
CA LYS A 67 10.75 10.62 -2.27
C LYS A 67 10.62 9.43 -3.22
N ARG A 68 9.97 8.33 -2.78
CA ARG A 68 9.79 7.13 -3.63
C ARG A 68 8.85 7.39 -4.81
N ILE A 69 7.84 8.24 -4.64
CA ILE A 69 6.97 8.68 -5.75
C ILE A 69 7.79 9.50 -6.76
N GLU A 70 8.63 10.43 -6.31
CA GLU A 70 9.52 11.20 -7.20
C GLU A 70 10.53 10.32 -7.93
N GLU A 71 11.08 9.29 -7.29
CA GLU A 71 11.99 8.35 -7.94
C GLU A 71 11.28 7.43 -8.95
N PHE A 72 10.04 7.03 -8.66
CA PHE A 72 9.27 6.12 -9.50
C PHE A 72 8.57 6.82 -10.69
N GLN A 73 8.23 8.10 -10.56
CA GLN A 73 7.52 8.90 -11.58
C GLN A 73 6.21 8.22 -12.06
N PRO A 74 5.23 7.95 -11.17
CA PRO A 74 4.00 7.26 -11.57
C PRO A 74 3.11 8.12 -12.46
N ASP A 75 2.55 7.52 -13.51
CA ASP A 75 1.47 8.12 -14.30
C ASP A 75 0.11 8.12 -13.58
N LEU A 76 -0.06 7.20 -12.62
CA LEU A 76 -1.31 7.00 -11.87
C LEU A 76 -1.03 6.57 -10.43
N ILE A 77 -1.73 7.19 -9.48
CA ILE A 77 -1.73 6.79 -8.07
C ILE A 77 -3.11 6.22 -7.72
N HIS A 78 -3.13 4.96 -7.27
CA HIS A 78 -4.34 4.30 -6.81
C HIS A 78 -4.39 4.26 -5.27
N LEU A 79 -5.42 4.85 -4.66
CA LEU A 79 -5.61 4.86 -3.22
C LEU A 79 -6.67 3.82 -2.83
N CYS A 80 -6.22 2.70 -2.25
CA CYS A 80 -7.12 1.66 -1.74
C CYS A 80 -7.66 2.05 -0.37
N SER A 81 -8.98 2.25 -0.27
CA SER A 81 -9.75 2.45 0.98
C SER A 81 -9.05 3.32 2.03
N PRO A 82 -9.20 4.65 1.97
CA PRO A 82 -8.59 5.53 2.96
C PRO A 82 -9.21 5.25 4.33
N ALA A 83 -8.47 4.58 5.22
CA ALA A 83 -8.81 4.58 6.63
C ALA A 83 -8.58 5.97 7.28
N LEU A 84 -7.98 6.92 6.56
CA LEU A 84 -7.78 8.29 7.03
C LEU A 84 -7.88 9.30 5.86
N MET A 85 -9.10 9.73 5.56
CA MET A 85 -9.38 10.94 4.76
C MET A 85 -10.33 11.82 5.56
N THR A 86 -9.79 12.53 6.55
CA THR A 86 -10.08 13.93 6.90
C THR A 86 -9.48 14.28 8.27
N VAL A 87 -8.51 15.19 8.28
CA VAL A 87 -8.43 16.20 9.35
C VAL A 87 -8.66 17.52 8.63
N ASN A 88 -9.90 17.99 8.67
CA ASN A 88 -10.15 19.41 8.43
C ASN A 88 -9.75 20.12 9.72
N GLY A 89 -8.95 21.18 9.57
CA GLY A 89 -8.59 22.09 10.66
C GLY A 89 -9.78 22.86 11.21
#